data_AF-A0A2N1MSS8-F1
#
_entry.id   AF-A0A2N1MSS8-F1
#
_cell.length_a   1.000
_cell.length_b   1.000
_cell.length_c   1.000
_cell.angle_alpha   90.00
_cell.angle_beta   90.00
_cell.angle_gamma   90.00
#
_symmetry.space_group_name_H-M   'P 1'
#
loop_
_entity.id
_entity.type
_entity.pdbx_description
1 polymer ?
#
loop_
_entity_poly.entity_id
_entity_poly.type
_entity_poly.pdbx_seq_one_letter_code
_entity_poly.pdbx_strand_id
1 'polypeptide(L)'
;MNDSYLVENWDTEALIDFLKEQTSSSTTMTWEYFATKRLLAKTFLDMTEEKFRSYGLKGGPAMRLAKEVQTLKEKPKRAFSSYLSLSEVLAEYGYDSDGIDSIPLFSLPTYEIQDENKIFKRCMEEVLGRLRTYGTLQPDSLEAMRNEYVVALLHAGIHIVMDITNKDLSMKPRYGIIGEESRGGSIMQ
;
A
#
# COMPACT_ATOMS: atom_id res chain seq x y z
N MET A 1 2.11 -23.79 -10.21
CA MET A 1 1.44 -22.51 -9.89
C MET A 1 0.88 -22.65 -8.49
N ASN A 2 1.34 -21.84 -7.55
CA ASN A 2 0.86 -21.94 -6.17
C ASN A 2 -0.40 -21.09 -6.07
N ASP A 3 -1.55 -21.71 -5.80
CA ASP A 3 -2.85 -21.01 -5.75
C ASP A 3 -3.01 -20.12 -4.50
N SER A 4 -1.96 -19.98 -3.67
CA SER A 4 -1.93 -19.22 -2.40
C SER A 4 -2.37 -17.75 -2.51
N TYR A 5 -2.50 -17.26 -3.73
CA TYR A 5 -2.83 -15.89 -4.09
C TYR A 5 -4.32 -15.63 -4.27
N LEU A 6 -5.12 -16.68 -4.45
CA LEU A 6 -6.56 -16.58 -4.54
C LEU A 6 -7.14 -16.26 -3.16
N VAL A 7 -8.14 -15.40 -3.13
CA VAL A 7 -8.87 -15.00 -1.92
C VAL A 7 -9.32 -16.22 -1.12
N GLU A 8 -9.72 -17.31 -1.78
CA GLU A 8 -10.17 -18.56 -1.15
C GLU A 8 -9.12 -19.19 -0.21
N ASN A 9 -7.83 -18.93 -0.46
CA ASN A 9 -6.71 -19.49 0.28
C ASN A 9 -6.18 -18.55 1.37
N TRP A 10 -6.78 -17.37 1.55
CA TRP A 10 -6.36 -16.44 2.59
C TRP A 10 -6.77 -16.94 3.97
N ASP A 11 -5.85 -16.80 4.91
CA ASP A 11 -6.16 -16.96 6.32
C ASP A 11 -6.99 -15.78 6.85
N THR A 12 -7.40 -15.87 8.11
CA THR A 12 -8.23 -14.86 8.74
C THR A 12 -7.52 -13.50 8.86
N GLU A 13 -6.19 -13.48 8.99
CA GLU A 13 -5.42 -12.24 9.17
C GLU A 13 -5.31 -11.48 7.83
N ALA A 14 -4.91 -12.17 6.77
CA ALA A 14 -4.84 -11.62 5.41
C ALA A 14 -6.20 -11.10 4.93
N LEU A 15 -7.29 -11.81 5.24
CA LEU A 15 -8.64 -11.34 4.94
C LEU A 15 -9.00 -10.06 5.70
N ILE A 16 -8.69 -9.99 6.99
CA ILE A 16 -8.99 -8.81 7.81
C ILE A 16 -8.21 -7.59 7.31
N ASP A 17 -6.93 -7.75 6.98
CA ASP A 17 -6.11 -6.64 6.51
C ASP A 17 -6.56 -6.12 5.16
N PHE A 18 -6.90 -7.00 4.21
CA PHE A 18 -7.55 -6.61 2.96
C PHE A 18 -8.83 -5.79 3.20
N LEU A 19 -9.72 -6.28 4.06
CA LEU A 19 -10.98 -5.60 4.33
C LEU A 19 -10.79 -4.25 5.04
N LYS A 20 -9.76 -4.08 5.88
CA LYS A 20 -9.37 -2.79 6.44
C LYS A 20 -8.87 -1.81 5.37
N GLU A 21 -8.13 -2.28 4.37
CA GLU A 21 -7.65 -1.44 3.27
C GLU A 21 -8.80 -0.90 2.42
N GLN A 22 -9.85 -1.71 2.21
CA GLN A 22 -11.01 -1.31 1.40
C GLN A 22 -12.03 -0.44 2.16
N THR A 23 -11.99 -0.42 3.49
CA THR A 23 -12.99 0.27 4.31
C THR A 23 -12.42 1.53 4.95
N SER A 24 -13.10 2.67 4.78
CA SER A 24 -12.74 3.89 5.50
C SER A 24 -13.02 3.74 7.01
N SER A 25 -12.20 4.41 7.83
CA SER A 25 -12.14 4.31 9.30
C SER A 25 -13.44 4.66 10.06
N SER A 26 -14.51 5.04 9.36
CA SER A 26 -15.83 5.34 9.95
C SER A 26 -16.73 4.12 10.09
N THR A 27 -16.31 2.95 9.59
CA THR A 27 -17.10 1.73 9.72
C THR A 27 -16.90 1.14 11.12
N THR A 28 -17.94 1.17 11.95
CA THR A 28 -18.03 0.47 13.25
C THR A 28 -18.12 -1.04 13.07
N MET A 29 -17.28 -1.59 12.20
CA MET A 29 -17.20 -3.01 11.96
C MET A 29 -16.29 -3.61 13.03
N THR A 30 -16.85 -4.44 13.89
CA THR A 30 -16.08 -5.18 14.89
C THR A 30 -15.32 -6.30 14.20
N TRP A 31 -14.11 -6.01 13.70
CA TRP A 31 -13.18 -6.99 13.15
C TRP A 31 -12.86 -8.13 14.12
N GLU A 32 -13.03 -7.87 15.42
CA GLU A 32 -13.04 -8.85 16.50
C GLU A 32 -13.95 -10.04 16.20
N TYR A 33 -15.07 -9.86 15.50
CA TYR A 33 -15.96 -10.95 15.13
C TYR A 33 -15.29 -11.94 14.15
N PHE A 34 -14.63 -11.42 13.11
CA PHE A 34 -13.92 -12.23 12.13
C PHE A 34 -12.74 -12.97 12.76
N ALA A 35 -11.99 -12.28 13.63
CA ALA A 35 -10.87 -12.86 14.37
C ALA A 35 -11.31 -13.94 15.36
N THR A 36 -12.35 -13.67 16.17
CA THR A 36 -12.85 -14.60 17.21
C THR A 36 -13.44 -15.88 16.60
N LYS A 37 -14.04 -15.79 15.41
CA LYS A 37 -14.63 -16.94 14.72
C LYS A 37 -13.70 -17.64 13.75
N ARG A 38 -12.44 -17.17 13.59
CA ARG A 38 -11.49 -17.69 12.60
C ARG A 38 -12.15 -17.90 11.24
N LEU A 39 -12.86 -16.88 10.77
CA LEU A 39 -13.56 -16.97 9.50
C LEU A 39 -12.51 -17.11 8.40
N LEU A 40 -12.47 -18.27 7.73
CA LEU A 40 -11.63 -18.47 6.56
C LEU A 40 -12.19 -17.67 5.39
N ALA A 41 -11.33 -17.18 4.51
CA ALA A 41 -11.75 -16.37 3.38
C ALA A 41 -12.67 -17.13 2.40
N LYS A 42 -12.49 -18.45 2.28
CA LYS A 42 -13.47 -19.31 1.60
C LYS A 42 -14.89 -19.19 2.19
N THR A 43 -15.02 -19.23 3.51
CA THR A 43 -16.31 -19.05 4.19
C THR A 43 -16.86 -17.64 4.03
N PHE A 44 -15.98 -16.63 4.00
CA PHE A 44 -16.37 -15.25 3.73
C PHE A 44 -17.01 -15.09 2.35
N LEU A 45 -16.47 -15.75 1.32
CA LEU A 45 -17.03 -15.68 -0.03
C LEU A 45 -18.44 -16.29 -0.11
N ASP A 46 -18.83 -17.18 0.79
CA ASP A 46 -20.19 -17.76 0.86
C ASP A 46 -21.20 -16.90 1.66
N MET A 47 -20.78 -15.71 2.11
CA MET A 47 -21.61 -14.82 2.92
C MET A 47 -22.53 -13.96 2.05
N THR A 48 -23.66 -13.59 2.65
CA THR A 48 -24.66 -12.69 2.06
C THR A 48 -24.97 -11.59 3.06
N GLU A 49 -25.62 -10.51 2.60
CA GLU A 49 -26.07 -9.43 3.50
C GLU A 49 -26.91 -9.97 4.66
N GLU A 50 -27.80 -10.93 4.39
CA GLU A 50 -28.65 -11.56 5.39
C GLU A 50 -27.86 -12.34 6.44
N LYS A 51 -26.85 -13.12 6.02
CA LYS A 51 -25.94 -13.81 6.95
C LYS A 51 -25.16 -12.80 7.78
N PHE A 52 -24.64 -11.73 7.17
CA PHE A 52 -23.96 -10.67 7.93
C PHE A 52 -24.89 -10.03 8.98
N ARG A 53 -26.16 -9.78 8.63
CA ARG A 53 -27.18 -9.27 9.56
C ARG A 53 -27.54 -10.26 10.66
N SER A 54 -27.65 -11.56 10.36
CA SER A 54 -27.93 -12.59 11.37
C SER A 54 -26.81 -12.73 12.39
N TYR A 55 -25.58 -12.38 12.00
CA TYR A 55 -24.43 -12.26 12.89
C TYR A 55 -24.33 -10.91 13.62
N GLY A 56 -25.35 -10.04 13.52
CA GLY A 56 -25.44 -8.81 14.31
C GLY A 56 -24.89 -7.56 13.64
N LEU A 57 -24.47 -7.62 12.37
CA LEU A 57 -24.07 -6.42 11.63
C LEU A 57 -25.29 -5.55 11.29
N LYS A 58 -25.16 -4.23 11.51
CA LYS A 58 -26.15 -3.26 11.06
C LYS A 58 -26.25 -3.28 9.53
N GLY A 59 -27.40 -2.85 9.00
CA GLY A 59 -27.68 -2.94 7.56
C GLY A 59 -26.66 -2.25 6.66
N GLY A 60 -26.13 -1.09 7.06
CA GLY A 60 -25.10 -0.39 6.29
C GLY A 60 -23.81 -1.22 6.11
N PRO A 61 -23.14 -1.64 7.20
CA PRO A 61 -21.99 -2.54 7.14
C PRO A 61 -22.25 -3.87 6.42
N ALA A 62 -23.39 -4.52 6.70
CA ALA A 62 -23.75 -5.80 6.07
C ALA A 62 -23.89 -5.70 4.55
N MET A 63 -24.56 -4.64 4.06
CA MET A 63 -24.72 -4.38 2.62
C MET A 63 -23.38 -4.09 1.94
N ARG A 64 -22.46 -3.37 2.60
CA ARG A 64 -21.12 -3.10 2.06
C ARG A 64 -20.29 -4.37 1.93
N LEU A 65 -20.28 -5.22 2.96
CA LEU A 65 -19.57 -6.49 2.92
C LEU A 65 -20.12 -7.45 1.85
N ALA A 66 -21.43 -7.50 1.67
CA ALA A 66 -22.04 -8.33 0.62
C ALA A 66 -21.62 -7.88 -0.78
N LYS A 67 -21.50 -6.57 -1.02
CA LYS A 67 -20.96 -6.04 -2.28
C LYS A 67 -19.49 -6.41 -2.48
N GLU A 68 -18.70 -6.42 -1.41
CA GLU A 68 -17.30 -6.83 -1.49
C GLU A 68 -17.17 -8.30 -1.84
N VAL A 69 -17.96 -9.18 -1.22
CA VAL A 69 -18.04 -10.61 -1.57
C VAL A 69 -18.35 -10.81 -3.05
N GLN A 70 -19.33 -10.08 -3.59
CA GLN A 70 -19.67 -10.17 -5.01
C GLN A 70 -18.52 -9.70 -5.91
N THR A 71 -17.86 -8.60 -5.51
CA THR A 71 -16.69 -8.06 -6.23
C THR A 71 -15.54 -9.08 -6.28
N LEU A 72 -15.27 -9.77 -5.17
CA LEU A 72 -14.21 -10.76 -5.07
C LEU A 72 -14.51 -12.04 -5.85
N LYS A 73 -15.79 -12.40 -6.05
CA LYS A 73 -16.20 -13.52 -6.90
C LYS A 73 -16.06 -13.23 -8.38
N GLU A 74 -16.40 -12.01 -8.81
CA GLU A 74 -16.31 -11.61 -10.22
C GLU A 74 -14.88 -11.29 -10.65
N LYS A 75 -14.08 -10.74 -9.73
CA LYS A 75 -12.67 -10.44 -9.92
C LYS A 75 -11.91 -10.89 -8.68
N PRO A 76 -11.35 -12.11 -8.64
CA PRO A 76 -10.53 -12.56 -7.51
C PRO A 76 -9.30 -11.67 -7.44
N LYS A 77 -9.41 -10.60 -6.63
CA LYS A 77 -8.31 -9.67 -6.41
C LYS A 77 -7.30 -10.34 -5.48
N ARG A 78 -6.04 -10.30 -5.88
CA ARG A 78 -4.92 -10.61 -5.00
C ARG A 78 -4.76 -9.52 -3.95
N ALA A 79 -4.29 -9.88 -2.75
CA ALA A 79 -3.80 -8.89 -1.81
C ALA A 79 -2.54 -8.23 -2.39
N PHE A 80 -2.35 -6.92 -2.19
CA PHE A 80 -1.16 -6.23 -2.70
C PHE A 80 0.14 -6.88 -2.19
N SER A 81 0.11 -7.44 -0.98
CA SER A 81 1.26 -8.14 -0.39
C SER A 81 1.66 -9.43 -1.09
N SER A 82 0.79 -9.93 -1.96
CA SER A 82 0.91 -11.24 -2.57
C SER A 82 1.41 -11.17 -4.02
N TYR A 83 1.66 -9.96 -4.52
CA TYR A 83 2.44 -9.74 -5.73
C TYR A 83 3.91 -9.92 -5.42
N LEU A 84 4.59 -10.74 -6.21
CA LEU A 84 6.00 -11.08 -6.00
C LEU A 84 6.95 -10.08 -6.66
N SER A 85 6.46 -9.26 -7.59
CA SER A 85 7.24 -8.28 -8.32
C SER A 85 6.43 -7.05 -8.70
N LEU A 86 7.12 -5.94 -8.93
CA LEU A 86 6.52 -4.73 -9.50
C LEU A 86 5.91 -4.99 -10.88
N SER A 87 6.52 -5.83 -11.71
CA SER A 87 6.01 -6.20 -13.03
C SER A 87 4.65 -6.89 -12.96
N GLU A 88 4.42 -7.74 -11.96
CA GLU A 88 3.13 -8.41 -11.74
C GLU A 88 2.03 -7.40 -11.36
N VAL A 89 2.38 -6.38 -10.57
CA VAL A 89 1.46 -5.28 -10.25
C VAL A 89 1.14 -4.46 -11.50
N LEU A 90 2.14 -4.12 -12.31
CA LEU A 90 1.98 -3.30 -13.52
C LEU A 90 1.10 -3.97 -14.58
N ALA A 91 1.20 -5.30 -14.73
CA ALA A 91 0.40 -6.07 -15.68
C ALA A 91 -1.12 -5.98 -15.40
N GLU A 92 -1.53 -5.93 -14.13
CA GLU A 92 -2.95 -5.75 -13.72
C GLU A 92 -3.53 -4.41 -14.20
N TYR A 93 -2.68 -3.41 -14.36
CA TYR A 93 -3.06 -2.09 -14.88
C TYR A 93 -2.83 -1.97 -16.40
N GLY A 94 -2.50 -3.07 -17.07
CA GLY A 94 -2.31 -3.13 -18.52
C GLY A 94 -0.91 -2.68 -18.99
N TYR A 95 0.08 -2.65 -18.09
CA TYR A 95 1.46 -2.33 -18.41
C TYR A 95 2.30 -3.61 -18.47
N ASP A 96 2.64 -4.04 -19.68
CA ASP A 96 3.50 -5.20 -19.93
C ASP A 96 4.99 -4.80 -19.91
N SER A 97 5.46 -4.29 -18.77
CA SER A 97 6.88 -3.92 -18.62
C SER A 97 7.44 -4.23 -17.24
N ASP A 98 8.72 -4.62 -17.23
CA ASP A 98 9.51 -4.82 -16.01
C ASP A 98 9.98 -3.52 -15.36
N GLY A 99 9.77 -2.38 -16.03
CA GLY A 99 10.10 -1.04 -15.58
C GLY A 99 8.90 -0.10 -15.58
N ILE A 100 9.08 1.09 -15.02
CA ILE A 100 8.05 2.14 -14.93
C ILE A 100 7.98 3.04 -16.18
N ASP A 101 8.81 2.77 -17.19
CA ASP A 101 8.97 3.62 -18.37
C ASP A 101 7.70 3.72 -19.24
N SER A 102 6.84 2.70 -19.16
CA SER A 102 5.55 2.64 -19.86
C SER A 102 4.43 3.37 -19.13
N ILE A 103 4.64 3.75 -17.86
CA ILE A 103 3.67 4.52 -17.09
C ILE A 103 3.67 5.94 -17.64
N PRO A 104 2.54 6.44 -18.18
CA PRO A 104 2.48 7.80 -18.68
C PRO A 104 2.82 8.78 -17.57
N LEU A 105 3.95 9.49 -17.73
CA LEU A 105 4.32 10.57 -16.85
C LEU A 105 3.22 11.63 -16.93
N PHE A 106 2.50 11.83 -15.83
CA PHE A 106 1.54 12.92 -15.75
C PHE A 106 2.29 14.23 -15.99
N SER A 107 1.85 15.00 -16.98
CA SER A 107 2.25 16.40 -17.10
C SER A 107 1.53 17.20 -16.02
N LEU A 108 2.08 17.15 -14.81
CA LEU A 108 1.61 17.99 -13.72
C LEU A 108 2.07 19.42 -13.98
N PRO A 109 1.24 20.43 -13.65
CA PRO A 109 1.72 21.81 -13.57
C PRO A 109 2.91 21.84 -12.61
N THR A 110 4.07 22.27 -13.11
CA THR A 110 5.25 22.46 -12.28
C THR A 110 5.09 23.76 -11.50
N TYR A 111 5.46 23.74 -10.23
CA TYR A 111 5.52 24.92 -9.38
C TYR A 111 6.97 25.21 -9.05
N GLU A 112 7.43 26.41 -9.36
CA GLU A 112 8.80 26.83 -9.06
C GLU A 112 8.94 27.11 -7.56
N ILE A 113 9.82 26.37 -6.91
CA ILE A 113 10.16 26.59 -5.50
C ILE A 113 11.33 27.56 -5.47
N GLN A 114 11.14 28.69 -4.81
CA GLN A 114 12.21 29.69 -4.65
C GLN A 114 13.34 29.14 -3.78
N ASP A 115 14.58 29.43 -4.14
CA ASP A 115 15.77 28.97 -3.41
C ASP A 115 15.76 29.46 -1.96
N GLU A 116 15.16 30.62 -1.68
CA GLU A 116 15.03 31.19 -0.33
C GLU A 116 13.97 30.50 0.55
N ASN A 117 13.21 29.55 0.00
CA ASN A 117 12.19 28.83 0.75
C ASN A 117 12.84 28.08 1.93
N LYS A 118 12.39 28.43 3.15
CA LYS A 118 12.98 27.92 4.40
C LYS A 118 12.85 26.39 4.53
N ILE A 119 11.74 25.82 4.06
CA ILE A 119 11.49 24.37 4.11
C ILE A 119 12.41 23.66 3.12
N PHE A 120 12.53 24.21 1.90
CA PHE A 120 13.44 23.70 0.89
C PHE A 120 14.90 23.74 1.35
N LYS A 121 15.37 24.88 1.87
CA LYS A 121 16.73 25.01 2.42
C LYS A 121 17.01 23.97 3.52
N ARG A 122 16.09 23.83 4.47
CA ARG A 122 16.22 22.85 5.56
C ARG A 122 16.29 21.41 5.03
N CYS A 123 15.46 21.08 4.04
CA CYS A 123 15.48 19.77 3.38
C CYS A 123 16.84 19.51 2.72
N MET A 124 17.36 20.49 1.98
CA MET A 124 18.65 20.36 1.31
C MET A 124 19.81 20.23 2.32
N GLU A 125 19.78 20.97 3.43
CA GLU A 125 20.76 20.83 4.51
C GLU A 125 20.74 19.42 5.12
N GLU A 126 19.56 18.85 5.32
CA GLU A 126 19.39 17.48 5.81
C GLU A 126 19.93 16.44 4.82
N VAL A 127 19.55 16.53 3.55
CA VAL A 127 20.02 15.61 2.49
C VAL A 127 21.54 15.70 2.35
N LEU A 128 22.11 16.90 2.31
CA LEU A 128 23.56 17.12 2.23
C LEU A 128 24.28 16.61 3.48
N GLY A 129 23.69 16.79 4.66
CA GLY A 129 24.22 16.26 5.92
C GLY A 129 24.33 14.73 5.88
N ARG A 130 23.26 14.05 5.45
CA ARG A 130 23.26 12.59 5.30
C ARG A 130 24.27 12.11 4.26
N LEU A 131 24.35 12.76 3.10
CA LEU A 131 25.34 12.43 2.06
C LEU A 131 26.78 12.53 2.59
N ARG A 132 27.08 13.51 3.43
CA ARG A 132 28.40 13.63 4.07
C ARG A 132 28.68 12.49 5.04
N THR A 133 27.68 11.99 5.76
CA THR A 133 27.84 10.89 6.72
C THR A 133 27.99 9.54 6.03
N TYR A 134 27.26 9.33 4.93
CA TYR A 134 27.20 8.04 4.25
C TYR A 134 28.29 7.83 3.17
N GLY A 135 28.95 8.91 2.71
CA GLY A 135 29.96 8.82 1.68
C GLY A 135 29.37 8.50 0.29
N THR A 136 30.17 7.95 -0.61
CA THR A 136 29.71 7.58 -1.97
C THR A 136 28.74 6.40 -1.88
N LEU A 137 27.46 6.64 -2.22
CA LEU A 137 26.44 5.59 -2.25
C LEU A 137 26.78 4.56 -3.32
N GLN A 138 27.05 3.31 -2.92
CA GLN A 138 27.15 2.21 -3.88
C GLN A 138 25.77 1.91 -4.49
N PRO A 139 25.69 1.56 -5.78
CA PRO A 139 24.40 1.39 -6.45
C PRO A 139 23.57 0.21 -5.92
N ASP A 140 24.20 -0.75 -5.22
CA ASP A 140 23.73 -2.14 -5.17
C ASP A 140 23.17 -2.59 -3.80
N SER A 141 23.32 -1.82 -2.71
CA SER A 141 23.15 -2.37 -1.34
C SER A 141 22.34 -1.54 -0.34
N LEU A 142 21.76 -0.41 -0.76
CA LEU A 142 21.36 0.64 0.20
C LEU A 142 19.98 1.22 -0.09
N GLU A 143 19.02 0.40 -0.48
CA GLU A 143 17.62 0.79 -0.69
C GLU A 143 17.02 1.47 0.55
N ALA A 144 17.34 0.98 1.76
CA ALA A 144 16.95 1.62 3.02
C ALA A 144 17.49 3.05 3.16
N MET A 145 18.76 3.29 2.79
CA MET A 145 19.32 4.65 2.80
C MET A 145 18.81 5.50 1.64
N ARG A 146 18.51 4.93 0.47
CA ARG A 146 17.83 5.66 -0.61
C ARG A 146 16.46 6.16 -0.15
N ASN A 147 15.70 5.30 0.53
CA ASN A 147 14.38 5.63 1.07
C ASN A 147 14.44 6.75 2.10
N GLU A 148 15.51 6.85 2.88
CA GLU A 148 15.72 7.96 3.80
C GLU A 148 15.73 9.34 3.11
N TYR A 149 16.42 9.46 1.97
CA TYR A 149 16.43 10.71 1.19
C TYR A 149 15.07 10.98 0.55
N VAL A 150 14.43 9.93 0.02
CA VAL A 150 13.09 10.04 -0.58
C VAL A 150 12.07 10.55 0.45
N VAL A 151 12.12 10.04 1.69
CA VAL A 151 11.24 10.48 2.78
C VAL A 151 11.48 11.94 3.13
N ALA A 152 12.73 12.39 3.25
CA ALA A 152 13.05 13.79 3.54
C ALA A 152 12.50 14.73 2.44
N LEU A 153 12.74 14.39 1.17
CA LEU A 153 12.22 15.14 0.02
C LEU A 153 10.69 15.18 -0.01
N LEU A 154 10.05 14.04 0.25
CA LEU A 154 8.60 13.92 0.24
C LEU A 154 7.96 14.75 1.36
N HIS A 155 8.51 14.69 2.58
CA HIS A 155 8.05 15.51 3.70
C HIS A 155 8.15 17.00 3.39
N ALA A 156 9.28 17.45 2.85
CA ALA A 156 9.48 18.84 2.47
C ALA A 156 8.50 19.28 1.38
N GLY A 157 8.31 18.45 0.36
CA GLY A 157 7.35 18.70 -0.73
C GLY A 157 5.92 18.85 -0.22
N ILE A 158 5.47 17.96 0.68
CA ILE A 158 4.14 18.05 1.28
C ILE A 158 3.97 19.36 2.04
N HIS A 159 4.94 19.72 2.89
CA HIS A 159 4.89 20.98 3.64
C HIS A 159 4.82 22.21 2.71
N ILE A 160 5.62 22.23 1.64
CA ILE A 160 5.62 23.32 0.67
C ILE A 160 4.26 23.41 -0.03
N VAL A 161 3.67 22.28 -0.43
CA VAL A 161 2.34 22.25 -1.07
C VAL A 161 1.26 22.71 -0.09
N MET A 162 1.31 22.28 1.17
CA MET A 162 0.38 22.73 2.21
C MET A 162 0.44 24.26 2.38
N ASP A 163 1.64 24.83 2.44
CA ASP A 163 1.85 26.28 2.56
C ASP A 163 1.32 27.05 1.33
N ILE A 164 1.60 26.56 0.11
CA ILE A 164 1.17 27.24 -1.13
C ILE A 164 -0.34 27.14 -1.33
N THR A 165 -0.91 25.95 -1.11
CA THR A 165 -2.32 25.69 -1.43
C THR A 165 -3.26 25.99 -0.28
N ASN A 166 -2.73 26.19 0.93
CA ASN A 166 -3.47 26.29 2.18
C ASN A 166 -4.44 25.12 2.38
N LYS A 167 -4.07 23.94 1.88
CA LYS A 167 -4.82 22.69 2.04
C LYS A 167 -4.08 21.79 3.01
N ASP A 168 -4.86 21.13 3.85
CA ASP A 168 -4.33 20.13 4.75
C ASP A 168 -4.03 18.84 3.98
N LEU A 169 -2.78 18.40 4.00
CA LEU A 169 -2.33 17.14 3.40
C LEU A 169 -1.75 16.27 4.50
N SER A 170 -2.20 15.02 4.55
CA SER A 170 -1.71 14.04 5.52
C SER A 170 -1.09 12.88 4.77
N MET A 171 0.21 12.65 5.01
CA MET A 171 0.86 11.40 4.64
C MET A 171 0.54 10.37 5.72
N LYS A 172 -0.21 9.32 5.36
CA LYS A 172 -0.44 8.19 6.25
C LYS A 172 0.58 7.10 5.88
N PRO A 173 1.56 6.79 6.75
CA PRO A 173 2.45 5.67 6.50
C PRO A 173 1.59 4.41 6.41
N ARG A 174 1.60 3.78 5.24
CA ARG A 174 1.11 2.42 5.10
C ARG A 174 2.27 1.52 5.52
N TYR A 175 2.10 0.80 6.63
CA TYR A 175 3.06 -0.24 7.00
C TYR A 175 3.11 -1.25 5.86
N GLY A 176 4.32 -1.51 5.37
CA GLY A 176 4.54 -2.18 4.11
C GLY A 176 3.92 -3.57 4.04
N ILE A 177 3.67 -3.97 2.79
CA ILE A 177 3.65 -5.35 2.34
C ILE A 177 4.80 -6.10 3.02
N ILE A 178 4.46 -7.01 3.93
CA ILE A 178 5.40 -8.05 4.37
C ILE A 178 5.49 -9.00 3.19
N GLY A 179 6.42 -8.75 2.28
CA GLY A 179 6.92 -9.80 1.41
C GLY A 179 7.66 -10.78 2.30
N GLU A 180 7.30 -12.06 2.27
CA GLU A 180 8.18 -13.09 2.77
C GLU A 180 9.57 -12.87 2.16
N GLU A 181 10.61 -13.01 2.99
CA GLU A 181 12.02 -12.90 2.60
C GLU A 181 12.21 -13.42 1.17
N SER A 182 12.64 -12.54 0.28
CA SER A 182 13.23 -12.96 -0.98
C SER A 182 14.27 -14.01 -0.63
N ARG A 183 14.02 -15.26 -1.00
CA ARG A 183 14.98 -16.34 -0.80
C ARG A 183 16.26 -15.88 -1.45
N GLY A 184 17.19 -15.43 -0.61
CA GLY A 184 18.54 -15.09 -1.02
C GLY A 184 19.04 -16.29 -1.79
N GLY A 185 19.26 -16.10 -3.08
CA GLY A 185 20.05 -17.01 -3.87
C GLY A 185 21.43 -17.02 -3.24
N SER A 186 21.62 -17.90 -2.26
CA SER A 186 22.91 -18.25 -1.73
C SER A 186 23.64 -18.94 -2.88
N ILE A 187 24.33 -18.16 -3.70
CA ILE A 187 25.41 -18.70 -4.51
C ILE A 187 26.54 -18.95 -3.51
N MET A 188 26.50 -20.11 -2.86
CA MET A 188 27.66 -20.66 -2.19
C MET A 188 28.19 -21.83 -3.01
N GLN A 189 29.40 -21.57 -3.53
CA GLN A 189 30.41 -22.45 -4.15
C GLN A 189 30.20 -22.80 -5.62
#